data_AF-A0A3M2DSI7-F1
#
_entry.id   AF-A0A3M2DSI7-F1
#
_cell.length_a   1.000
_cell.length_b   1.000
_cell.length_c   1.000
_cell.angle_alpha   90.00
_cell.angle_beta   90.00
_cell.angle_gamma   90.00
#
_symmetry.space_group_name_H-M   'P 1'
#
loop_
_entity.id
_entity.type
_entity.pdbx_description
1 polymer ?
#
loop_
_entity_poly.entity_id
_entity_poly.type
_entity_poly.pdbx_seq_one_letter_code
_entity_poly.pdbx_strand_id
1 'polypeptide(L)'
;MRRATVVLSLRWGIAAVAAAALAACFDAPKPACAFLCGSDGACPDGYACAADGWCKRADVDPAFQCDPTVPPPIDAASADGAAADAAGGIDGAPGPDAAAPDAAPPAPDAAAPDAAAPDAAVPDAAVPDAAAPDAAAPDAGLALGSACTINGECNSGFCSDGVCCDAACDGPCDACKASLGATADGTCTLVSGVTCRPSAGDCDVAETCDGTSADCPADQFVAAGTSCPDPDPTDCMGTAQCDGMGTCSATAPLAAGTPCGAGIAEPTCNPDVCDDAGVCTDVPAAMDETACAEQPNGDCCGGVCTDTSGTGGTCP
;
A
#
# COMPACT_ATOMS: atom_id res chain seq x y z
N MET A 1 15.10 64.06 15.84
CA MET A 1 13.92 63.45 16.48
C MET A 1 13.31 62.46 15.48
N ARG A 2 13.76 61.20 15.52
CA ARG A 2 12.92 59.99 15.71
C ARG A 2 11.70 59.96 14.77
N ARG A 3 11.79 59.40 13.56
CA ARG A 3 11.69 57.95 13.20
C ARG A 3 10.61 57.22 14.02
N ALA A 4 9.34 57.35 13.63
CA ALA A 4 8.24 56.51 14.10
C ALA A 4 6.96 56.75 13.28
N THR A 5 6.81 56.16 12.07
CA THR A 5 5.45 56.04 11.48
C THR A 5 5.24 54.94 10.42
N VAL A 6 6.21 54.09 10.06
CA VAL A 6 5.98 53.10 8.99
C VAL A 6 6.54 51.72 9.35
N VAL A 7 6.05 51.11 10.42
CA VAL A 7 6.32 49.67 10.71
C VAL A 7 5.08 48.91 11.25
N LEU A 8 3.91 49.54 11.39
CA LEU A 8 2.74 48.88 12.03
C LEU A 8 1.57 48.53 11.10
N SER A 9 1.77 48.53 9.79
CA SER A 9 0.71 48.14 8.82
C SER A 9 1.08 46.96 7.92
N LEU A 10 2.31 46.45 7.98
CA LEU A 10 2.77 45.32 7.15
C LEU A 10 2.77 43.95 7.88
N ARG A 11 2.31 43.87 9.12
CA ARG A 11 2.22 42.60 9.87
C ARG A 11 0.82 41.96 9.90
N TRP A 12 -0.21 42.64 9.40
CA TRP A 12 -1.57 42.09 9.30
C TRP A 12 -1.92 41.57 7.90
N GLY A 13 -1.16 41.94 6.87
CA GLY A 13 -1.40 41.49 5.49
C GLY A 13 -0.83 40.10 5.15
N ILE A 14 0.15 39.60 5.89
CA ILE A 14 0.81 38.31 5.57
C ILE A 14 0.10 37.13 6.27
N ALA A 15 -0.61 37.37 7.38
CA ALA A 15 -1.38 36.31 8.07
C ALA A 15 -2.69 35.96 7.35
N ALA A 16 -3.31 36.90 6.63
CA ALA A 16 -4.57 36.66 5.92
C ALA A 16 -4.38 35.92 4.58
N VAL A 17 -3.22 36.06 3.93
CA VAL A 17 -2.91 35.33 2.68
C VAL A 17 -2.46 33.89 2.95
N ALA A 18 -1.95 33.60 4.15
CA ALA A 18 -1.63 32.22 4.55
C ALA A 18 -2.87 31.40 4.94
N ALA A 19 -3.94 32.03 5.45
CA ALA A 19 -5.16 31.32 5.83
C ALA A 19 -6.09 30.97 4.65
N ALA A 20 -6.00 31.70 3.53
CA ALA A 20 -6.82 31.42 2.34
C ALA A 20 -6.18 30.38 1.39
N ALA A 21 -4.89 30.09 1.53
CA ALA A 21 -4.19 29.09 0.71
C ALA A 21 -4.25 27.67 1.31
N LEU A 22 -4.57 27.51 2.61
CA LEU A 22 -4.72 26.19 3.23
C LEU A 22 -6.12 25.55 3.05
N ALA A 23 -7.12 26.29 2.54
CA ALA A 23 -8.46 25.75 2.31
C ALA A 23 -8.65 25.10 0.93
N ALA A 24 -7.61 25.08 0.08
CA ALA A 24 -7.68 24.55 -1.29
C ALA A 24 -6.79 23.32 -1.53
N CYS A 25 -6.28 22.67 -0.48
CA CYS A 25 -5.52 21.44 -0.57
C CYS A 25 -5.90 20.51 0.58
N PHE A 26 -7.01 19.80 0.44
CA PHE A 26 -7.23 18.43 0.94
C PHE A 26 -8.55 17.91 0.33
N ASP A 27 -8.63 17.87 -1.00
CA ASP A 27 -9.52 16.91 -1.66
C ASP A 27 -8.57 15.86 -2.25
N ALA A 28 -8.10 14.95 -1.39
CA ALA A 28 -7.40 13.77 -1.86
C ALA A 28 -8.33 13.07 -2.86
N PRO A 29 -7.85 12.61 -4.02
CA PRO A 29 -8.72 11.99 -5.01
C PRO A 29 -9.45 10.81 -4.35
N LYS A 30 -10.75 10.96 -4.14
CA LYS A 30 -11.60 9.94 -3.55
C LYS A 30 -11.40 8.62 -4.32
N PRO A 31 -11.16 7.48 -3.65
CA PRO A 31 -10.93 6.22 -4.36
C PRO A 31 -12.15 5.86 -5.23
N ALA A 32 -11.92 5.21 -6.37
CA ALA A 32 -12.99 4.86 -7.32
C ALA A 32 -14.08 3.98 -6.68
N CYS A 33 -13.67 3.12 -5.75
CA CYS A 33 -14.52 2.24 -4.95
C CYS A 33 -14.30 2.52 -3.46
N ALA A 34 -15.36 2.41 -2.66
CA ALA A 34 -15.28 2.52 -1.20
C ALA A 34 -15.67 1.19 -0.53
N PHE A 35 -16.93 1.05 -0.14
CA PHE A 35 -17.47 -0.09 0.62
C PHE A 35 -18.63 -0.75 -0.12
N LEU A 36 -19.10 -1.88 0.41
CA LEU A 36 -20.38 -2.47 0.00
C LEU A 36 -21.52 -1.54 0.39
N CYS A 37 -22.59 -1.55 -0.42
CA CYS A 37 -23.77 -0.76 -0.13
C CYS A 37 -24.43 -1.23 1.17
N GLY A 38 -25.00 -0.28 1.92
CA GLY A 38 -25.92 -0.60 3.00
C GLY A 38 -27.13 -1.40 2.49
N SER A 39 -27.82 -2.11 3.39
CA SER A 39 -29.03 -2.88 3.06
C SER A 39 -30.18 -2.01 2.51
N ASP A 40 -30.11 -0.70 2.71
CA ASP A 40 -31.00 0.35 2.21
C ASP A 40 -30.46 1.06 0.95
N GLY A 41 -29.31 0.61 0.43
CA GLY A 41 -28.63 1.23 -0.71
C GLY A 41 -27.84 2.50 -0.37
N ALA A 42 -27.65 2.81 0.93
CA ALA A 42 -26.90 3.98 1.36
C ALA A 42 -25.39 3.84 1.08
N CYS A 43 -24.79 4.95 0.66
CA CYS A 43 -23.35 5.10 0.44
C CYS A 43 -22.85 6.43 1.03
N PRO A 44 -21.56 6.55 1.35
CA PRO A 44 -20.96 7.81 1.80
C PRO A 44 -21.09 8.94 0.77
N ASP A 45 -20.97 10.19 1.23
CA ASP A 45 -21.13 11.37 0.38
C ASP A 45 -20.16 11.39 -0.82
N GLY A 46 -20.73 11.47 -2.03
CA GLY A 46 -20.01 11.43 -3.30
C GLY A 46 -19.93 10.05 -3.96
N TYR A 47 -20.60 9.04 -3.38
CA TYR A 47 -20.72 7.70 -3.94
C TYR A 47 -22.19 7.33 -4.18
N ALA A 48 -22.44 6.48 -5.17
CA ALA A 48 -23.73 5.88 -5.47
C ALA A 48 -23.60 4.35 -5.45
N CYS A 49 -24.64 3.67 -4.94
CA CYS A 49 -24.68 2.22 -4.96
C CYS A 49 -24.87 1.71 -6.39
N ALA A 50 -23.90 0.95 -6.88
CA ALA A 50 -23.97 0.31 -8.19
C ALA A 50 -24.64 -1.07 -8.11
N ALA A 51 -25.05 -1.60 -9.27
CA ALA A 51 -25.82 -2.85 -9.36
C ALA A 51 -25.05 -4.09 -8.87
N ASP A 52 -23.72 -4.01 -8.81
CA ASP A 52 -22.82 -5.01 -8.26
C ASP A 52 -22.66 -4.93 -6.73
N GLY A 53 -23.39 -4.04 -6.06
CA GLY A 53 -23.45 -3.94 -4.60
C GLY A 53 -22.33 -3.11 -3.98
N TRP A 54 -21.58 -2.35 -4.78
CA TRP A 54 -20.50 -1.48 -4.34
C TRP A 54 -20.84 0.00 -4.45
N CYS A 55 -20.36 0.79 -3.49
CA CYS A 55 -20.39 2.24 -3.55
C CYS A 55 -19.30 2.75 -4.50
N LYS A 56 -19.71 3.31 -5.64
CA LYS A 56 -18.83 3.87 -6.69
C LYS A 56 -19.01 5.37 -6.82
N ARG A 57 -17.94 6.08 -7.17
CA ARG A 57 -18.06 7.51 -7.50
C ARG A 57 -18.88 7.70 -8.77
N ALA A 58 -19.62 8.81 -8.84
CA ALA A 58 -20.50 9.11 -9.96
C ALA A 58 -19.77 9.32 -11.31
N ASP A 59 -18.47 9.59 -11.29
CA ASP A 59 -17.65 9.84 -12.47
C ASP A 59 -16.86 8.60 -12.94
N VAL A 60 -16.99 7.47 -12.24
CA VAL A 60 -16.39 6.19 -12.64
C VAL A 60 -17.33 5.47 -13.61
N ASP A 61 -16.75 4.85 -14.64
CA ASP A 61 -17.51 4.06 -15.62
C ASP A 61 -18.33 2.97 -14.90
N PRO A 62 -19.65 2.86 -15.13
CA PRO A 62 -20.49 1.85 -14.50
C PRO A 62 -20.08 0.40 -14.80
N ALA A 63 -19.29 0.17 -15.87
CA ALA A 63 -18.72 -1.13 -16.22
C ALA A 63 -17.46 -1.49 -15.42
N PHE A 64 -16.85 -0.55 -14.69
CA PHE A 64 -15.70 -0.82 -13.82
C PHE A 64 -16.09 -1.75 -12.67
N GLN A 65 -15.41 -2.88 -12.51
CA GLN A 65 -15.70 -3.86 -11.46
C GLN A 65 -14.80 -3.61 -10.25
N CYS A 66 -15.40 -3.40 -9.08
CA CYS A 66 -14.64 -3.30 -7.82
C CYS A 66 -14.26 -4.71 -7.36
N ASP A 67 -12.98 -4.94 -7.06
CA ASP A 67 -12.48 -6.24 -6.60
C ASP A 67 -12.39 -6.28 -5.06
N PRO A 68 -13.12 -7.17 -4.36
CA PRO A 68 -13.05 -7.32 -2.90
C PRO A 68 -11.70 -7.82 -2.37
N THR A 69 -10.86 -8.39 -3.23
CA THR A 69 -9.56 -8.96 -2.84
C THR A 69 -8.40 -7.98 -2.97
N VAL A 70 -8.65 -6.83 -3.61
CA VAL A 70 -7.67 -5.76 -3.79
C VAL A 70 -8.17 -4.53 -3.03
N PRO A 71 -7.55 -4.12 -1.91
CA PRO A 71 -7.90 -2.85 -1.27
C PRO A 71 -7.73 -1.72 -2.30
N PRO A 72 -8.57 -0.67 -2.27
CA PRO A 72 -8.45 0.42 -3.23
C PRO A 72 -7.03 1.01 -3.15
N PRO A 73 -6.41 1.36 -4.30
CA PRO A 73 -5.10 1.99 -4.28
C PRO A 73 -5.20 3.29 -3.48
N ILE A 74 -4.52 3.32 -2.34
CA ILE A 74 -4.14 4.53 -1.65
C ILE A 74 -3.02 5.15 -2.48
N ASP A 75 -3.34 6.19 -3.27
CA ASP A 75 -2.29 7.07 -3.78
C ASP A 75 -1.58 7.68 -2.57
N ALA A 76 -0.33 7.29 -2.42
CA ALA A 76 0.53 7.65 -1.29
C ALA A 76 0.83 9.16 -1.30
N ALA A 77 0.22 9.89 -0.37
CA ALA A 77 0.81 11.11 0.16
C ALA A 77 0.42 11.29 1.64
N SER A 78 1.42 11.04 2.49
CA SER A 78 1.53 11.47 3.89
C SER A 78 0.59 10.82 4.91
N ALA A 79 1.15 9.87 5.64
CA ALA A 79 0.75 9.61 7.02
C ALA A 79 1.06 10.84 7.88
N ASP A 80 0.08 11.27 8.67
CA ASP A 80 0.23 11.81 10.01
C ASP A 80 -1.14 11.67 10.70
N GLY A 81 -1.11 11.20 11.95
CA GLY A 81 -2.28 10.64 12.63
C GLY A 81 -3.27 11.67 13.18
N ALA A 82 -4.46 11.17 13.53
CA ALA A 82 -5.11 11.37 14.84
C ALA A 82 -6.58 10.93 14.78
N ALA A 83 -6.87 9.95 15.64
CA ALA A 83 -8.05 9.77 16.47
C ALA A 83 -9.30 10.65 16.20
N ALA A 84 -10.42 9.94 16.14
CA ALA A 84 -11.77 10.46 16.25
C ALA A 84 -12.01 11.26 17.54
N ASP A 85 -12.69 12.40 17.39
CA ASP A 85 -13.57 12.98 18.41
C ASP A 85 -14.78 13.59 17.68
N ALA A 86 -15.95 12.96 17.82
CA ALA A 86 -17.22 13.54 17.42
C ALA A 86 -18.25 13.31 18.54
N ALA A 87 -18.32 14.25 19.47
CA ALA A 87 -19.47 14.47 20.32
C ALA A 87 -20.08 15.85 19.99
N GLY A 88 -21.41 15.91 19.84
CA GLY A 88 -22.15 17.15 20.09
C GLY A 88 -23.26 17.51 19.11
N GLY A 89 -24.48 17.04 19.41
CA GLY A 89 -25.61 17.93 19.69
C GLY A 89 -26.52 18.39 18.53
N ILE A 90 -27.81 18.05 18.64
CA ILE A 90 -28.90 18.99 18.33
C ILE A 90 -30.03 18.86 19.37
N ASP A 91 -30.53 20.03 19.77
CA ASP A 91 -31.49 20.30 20.82
C ASP A 91 -32.96 20.04 20.40
N GLY A 92 -33.82 19.69 21.37
CA GLY A 92 -35.27 19.78 21.19
C GLY A 92 -36.11 19.17 22.33
N ALA A 93 -36.58 20.00 23.26
CA ALA A 93 -37.70 19.73 24.18
C ALA A 93 -38.71 20.91 24.06
N PRO A 94 -39.93 20.93 24.67
CA PRO A 94 -40.58 19.96 25.58
C PRO A 94 -42.11 19.73 25.34
N GLY A 95 -42.76 18.91 26.18
CA GLY A 95 -44.23 18.85 26.33
C GLY A 95 -44.70 17.90 27.46
N PRO A 96 -45.67 18.27 28.33
CA PRO A 96 -45.91 17.59 29.62
C PRO A 96 -47.18 16.71 29.70
N ASP A 97 -47.27 16.01 30.84
CA ASP A 97 -48.42 15.38 31.52
C ASP A 97 -48.94 14.01 31.04
N ALA A 98 -48.74 12.98 31.89
CA ALA A 98 -49.83 12.22 32.50
C ALA A 98 -49.33 11.24 33.59
N ALA A 99 -49.73 11.51 34.83
CA ALA A 99 -50.11 10.60 35.93
C ALA A 99 -49.40 9.23 36.11
N ALA A 100 -48.77 9.07 37.28
CA ALA A 100 -48.39 7.77 37.87
C ALA A 100 -49.61 6.85 38.13
N PRO A 101 -49.38 5.54 38.27
CA PRO A 101 -49.23 5.04 39.65
C PRO A 101 -48.04 4.10 39.84
N ASP A 102 -47.59 4.03 41.10
CA ASP A 102 -46.59 3.11 41.63
C ASP A 102 -46.83 1.66 41.21
N ALA A 103 -45.87 1.11 40.47
CA ALA A 103 -45.51 -0.29 40.54
C ALA A 103 -44.02 -0.32 40.85
N ALA A 104 -43.65 -0.89 42.00
CA ALA A 104 -42.27 -1.25 42.27
C ALA A 104 -41.73 -2.06 41.06
N PRO A 105 -40.48 -1.84 40.61
CA PRO A 105 -39.95 -2.61 39.51
C PRO A 105 -40.08 -4.10 39.84
N PRO A 106 -40.44 -4.96 38.86
CA PRO A 106 -40.40 -6.39 39.09
C PRO A 106 -39.00 -6.75 39.58
N ALA A 107 -38.92 -7.62 40.59
CA ALA A 107 -37.65 -8.18 41.02
C ALA A 107 -36.88 -8.68 39.79
N PRO A 108 -35.56 -8.45 39.71
CA PRO A 108 -34.78 -8.78 38.52
C PRO A 108 -34.98 -10.26 38.16
N ASP A 109 -35.36 -10.47 36.89
CA ASP A 109 -35.52 -11.79 36.29
C ASP A 109 -34.13 -12.38 36.09
N ALA A 110 -33.85 -13.51 36.74
CA ALA A 110 -32.57 -14.20 36.74
C ALA A 110 -32.18 -14.83 35.38
N ALA A 111 -32.79 -14.41 34.27
CA ALA A 111 -32.66 -15.08 32.98
C ALA A 111 -32.60 -14.15 31.75
N ALA A 112 -32.58 -12.82 31.91
CA ALA A 112 -32.46 -11.89 30.78
C ALA A 112 -31.38 -10.82 31.02
N PRO A 113 -30.35 -10.72 30.17
CA PRO A 113 -29.29 -9.71 30.32
C PRO A 113 -29.84 -8.31 30.02
N ASP A 114 -29.80 -7.43 31.02
CA ASP A 114 -30.17 -6.01 30.90
C ASP A 114 -28.89 -5.16 30.83
N ALA A 115 -28.60 -4.61 29.65
CA ALA A 115 -27.44 -3.76 29.41
C ALA A 115 -27.53 -2.38 30.10
N ALA A 116 -28.68 -2.01 30.67
CA ALA A 116 -28.91 -0.70 31.28
C ALA A 116 -28.75 -0.66 32.81
N ALA A 117 -28.68 -1.82 33.48
CA ALA A 117 -28.54 -1.91 34.94
C ALA A 117 -27.77 -3.17 35.35
N PRO A 118 -26.42 -3.11 35.48
CA PRO A 118 -25.63 -4.27 35.88
C PRO A 118 -25.98 -4.71 37.32
N ASP A 119 -26.25 -6.01 37.48
CA ASP A 119 -26.64 -6.63 38.73
C ASP A 119 -25.41 -6.90 39.61
N ALA A 120 -25.22 -6.12 40.67
CA ALA A 120 -24.03 -6.18 41.55
C ALA A 120 -23.86 -7.51 42.33
N ALA A 121 -24.74 -8.49 42.11
CA ALA A 121 -24.78 -9.75 42.85
C ALA A 121 -24.79 -11.01 41.96
N VAL A 122 -24.85 -10.89 40.63
CA VAL A 122 -24.85 -12.05 39.72
C VAL A 122 -23.76 -11.85 38.65
N PRO A 123 -22.62 -12.57 38.78
CA PRO A 123 -21.51 -12.46 37.82
C PRO A 123 -21.95 -12.93 36.43
N ASP A 124 -21.89 -12.05 35.44
CA ASP A 124 -22.24 -12.37 34.05
C ASP A 124 -20.99 -12.85 33.31
N ALA A 125 -20.69 -14.15 33.40
CA ALA A 125 -19.43 -14.76 32.95
C ALA A 125 -19.17 -14.71 31.42
N ALA A 126 -20.04 -14.06 30.64
CA ALA A 126 -20.03 -14.07 29.18
C ALA A 126 -19.91 -12.68 28.51
N VAL A 127 -19.95 -11.58 29.27
CA VAL A 127 -19.87 -10.23 28.71
C VAL A 127 -18.85 -9.40 29.49
N PRO A 128 -17.66 -9.13 28.92
CA PRO A 128 -16.66 -8.29 29.58
C PRO A 128 -17.19 -6.87 29.83
N ASP A 129 -17.34 -6.49 31.10
CA ASP A 129 -17.82 -5.14 31.48
C ASP A 129 -16.64 -4.17 31.57
N ALA A 130 -16.38 -3.44 30.48
CA ALA A 130 -15.34 -2.42 30.44
C ALA A 130 -15.65 -1.17 31.29
N ALA A 131 -16.90 -0.98 31.74
CA ALA A 131 -17.34 0.21 32.47
C ALA A 131 -17.36 0.01 34.00
N ALA A 132 -17.48 -1.23 34.49
CA ALA A 132 -17.43 -1.58 35.90
C ALA A 132 -16.74 -2.95 36.12
N PRO A 133 -15.40 -3.03 36.19
CA PRO A 133 -14.72 -4.29 36.44
C PRO A 133 -15.16 -4.84 37.80
N ASP A 134 -15.71 -6.05 37.79
CA ASP A 134 -16.25 -6.71 38.98
C ASP A 134 -15.12 -6.93 40.00
N ALA A 135 -15.09 -6.10 41.05
CA ALA A 135 -14.04 -6.14 42.06
C ALA A 135 -14.06 -7.41 42.92
N ALA A 136 -15.16 -8.18 42.89
CA ALA A 136 -15.31 -9.44 43.61
C ALA A 136 -15.00 -10.67 42.73
N ALA A 137 -15.13 -10.55 41.41
CA ALA A 137 -14.84 -11.59 40.42
C ALA A 137 -14.44 -10.97 39.07
N PRO A 138 -13.19 -10.51 38.89
CA PRO A 138 -12.77 -9.95 37.61
C PRO A 138 -13.01 -10.98 36.50
N ASP A 139 -13.53 -10.54 35.35
CA ASP A 139 -13.68 -11.38 34.17
C ASP A 139 -12.39 -12.17 33.98
N ALA A 140 -12.50 -13.50 34.06
CA ALA A 140 -11.34 -14.35 33.88
C ALA A 140 -10.90 -14.18 32.43
N GLY A 141 -9.84 -13.40 32.20
CA GLY A 141 -9.28 -13.20 30.88
C GLY A 141 -8.99 -14.55 30.22
N LEU A 142 -8.90 -14.53 28.90
CA LEU A 142 -8.64 -15.72 28.11
C LEU A 142 -7.28 -16.32 28.47
N ALA A 143 -7.24 -17.65 28.54
CA ALA A 143 -6.02 -18.41 28.81
C ALA A 143 -5.11 -18.43 27.57
N LEU A 144 -3.83 -18.73 27.75
CA LEU A 144 -2.88 -18.88 26.65
C LEU A 144 -3.40 -19.87 25.59
N GLY A 145 -3.21 -19.53 24.32
CA GLY A 145 -3.65 -20.31 23.15
C GLY A 145 -5.14 -20.18 22.81
N SER A 146 -5.94 -19.49 23.64
CA SER A 146 -7.31 -19.14 23.30
C SER A 146 -7.33 -18.12 22.17
N ALA A 147 -8.31 -18.20 21.27
CA ALA A 147 -8.49 -17.21 20.22
C ALA A 147 -8.83 -15.84 20.82
N CYS A 148 -8.22 -14.79 20.29
CA CYS A 148 -8.44 -13.41 20.70
C CYS A 148 -8.43 -12.49 19.48
N THR A 149 -8.96 -11.29 19.65
CA THR A 149 -8.96 -10.20 18.68
C THR A 149 -8.26 -8.95 19.19
N ILE A 150 -8.16 -8.76 20.51
CA ILE A 150 -7.47 -7.62 21.14
C ILE A 150 -6.68 -8.05 22.39
N ASN A 151 -5.61 -7.32 22.71
CA ASN A 151 -4.72 -7.59 23.84
C ASN A 151 -5.43 -7.70 25.20
N GLY A 152 -6.46 -6.87 25.43
CA GLY A 152 -7.19 -6.83 26.71
C GLY A 152 -8.03 -8.08 27.02
N GLU A 153 -8.28 -8.94 26.02
CA GLU A 153 -9.01 -10.20 26.24
C GLU A 153 -8.14 -11.25 26.93
N CYS A 154 -6.82 -11.16 26.83
CA CYS A 154 -5.90 -12.19 27.32
C CYS A 154 -5.45 -11.90 28.75
N ASN A 155 -5.36 -12.93 29.60
CA ASN A 155 -4.79 -12.79 30.95
C ASN A 155 -3.36 -12.26 30.95
N SER A 156 -2.62 -12.55 29.88
CA SER A 156 -1.26 -12.06 29.65
C SER A 156 -1.21 -10.61 29.18
N GLY A 157 -2.32 -10.06 28.68
CA GLY A 157 -2.38 -8.77 28.01
C GLY A 157 -1.81 -8.78 26.59
N PHE A 158 -1.52 -9.95 26.01
CA PHE A 158 -0.94 -10.08 24.66
C PHE A 158 -1.81 -10.97 23.79
N CYS A 159 -2.39 -10.38 22.74
CA CYS A 159 -3.06 -11.08 21.67
C CYS A 159 -2.20 -10.96 20.42
N SER A 160 -1.52 -12.03 20.04
CA SER A 160 -0.69 -12.07 18.83
C SER A 160 -1.06 -13.30 18.01
N ASP A 161 -0.98 -13.21 16.69
CA ASP A 161 -1.44 -14.25 15.75
C ASP A 161 -2.89 -14.72 15.91
N GLY A 162 -3.73 -13.89 16.56
CA GLY A 162 -5.12 -14.22 16.90
C GLY A 162 -5.26 -15.25 18.03
N VAL A 163 -4.21 -15.47 18.83
CA VAL A 163 -4.24 -16.28 20.06
C VAL A 163 -3.61 -15.54 21.24
N CYS A 164 -4.02 -15.87 22.47
CA CYS A 164 -3.45 -15.26 23.67
C CYS A 164 -2.05 -15.79 23.95
N CYS A 165 -1.08 -14.90 24.02
CA CYS A 165 0.35 -15.20 24.06
C CYS A 165 0.98 -14.90 25.41
N ASP A 166 2.02 -15.63 25.81
CA ASP A 166 2.76 -15.39 27.05
C ASP A 166 3.66 -14.13 27.01
N ALA A 167 3.90 -13.61 25.80
CA ALA A 167 4.58 -12.35 25.52
C ALA A 167 3.97 -11.68 24.28
N ALA A 168 4.41 -10.47 23.95
CA ALA A 168 3.85 -9.67 22.87
C ALA A 168 4.05 -10.26 21.45
N CYS A 169 5.16 -10.95 21.22
CA CYS A 169 5.58 -11.41 19.88
C CYS A 169 5.53 -10.27 18.85
N ASP A 170 6.35 -9.24 19.06
CA ASP A 170 6.37 -8.03 18.25
C ASP A 170 7.36 -8.13 17.07
N GLY A 171 8.09 -9.25 16.95
CA GLY A 171 9.14 -9.43 15.96
C GLY A 171 8.63 -10.06 14.66
N PRO A 172 9.22 -9.73 13.50
CA PRO A 172 8.88 -10.43 12.26
C PRO A 172 9.33 -11.90 12.24
N CYS A 173 10.13 -12.33 13.23
CA CYS A 173 10.66 -13.68 13.38
C CYS A 173 10.24 -14.39 14.67
N ASP A 174 9.16 -13.94 15.30
CA ASP A 174 8.47 -14.70 16.32
C ASP A 174 7.05 -15.07 15.90
N ALA A 175 6.53 -16.15 16.48
CA ALA A 175 5.17 -16.60 16.29
C ALA A 175 4.64 -17.15 17.60
N CYS A 176 3.34 -16.98 17.79
CA CYS A 176 2.59 -17.45 18.94
C CYS A 176 1.57 -18.52 18.59
N LYS A 177 1.17 -18.60 17.32
CA LYS A 177 0.27 -19.65 16.82
C LYS A 177 1.06 -20.81 16.22
N ALA A 178 0.69 -22.03 16.58
CA ALA A 178 1.38 -23.24 16.12
C ALA A 178 1.37 -23.37 14.60
N SER A 179 0.28 -22.94 13.93
CA SER A 179 0.19 -22.95 12.47
C SER A 179 1.13 -21.94 11.78
N LEU A 180 1.67 -20.97 12.52
CA LEU A 180 2.63 -19.97 12.03
C LEU A 180 4.07 -20.30 12.41
N GLY A 181 4.30 -21.47 13.03
CA GLY A 181 5.63 -21.97 13.38
C GLY A 181 5.92 -21.99 14.88
N ALA A 182 4.98 -21.54 15.72
CA ALA A 182 5.18 -21.61 17.16
C ALA A 182 5.22 -23.06 17.68
N THR A 183 5.88 -23.29 18.81
CA THR A 183 5.94 -24.66 19.40
C THR A 183 4.58 -25.12 19.92
N ALA A 184 3.72 -24.20 20.36
CA ALA A 184 2.33 -24.42 20.75
C ALA A 184 1.55 -23.09 20.67
N ASP A 185 0.24 -23.17 20.51
CA ASP A 185 -0.62 -21.98 20.59
C ASP A 185 -0.47 -21.30 21.96
N GLY A 186 -0.16 -20.01 21.95
CA GLY A 186 -0.02 -19.18 23.14
C GLY A 186 1.37 -19.13 23.76
N THR A 187 2.37 -19.74 23.12
CA THR A 187 3.77 -19.62 23.53
C THR A 187 4.55 -18.88 22.45
N CYS A 188 5.08 -17.71 22.79
CA CYS A 188 5.91 -16.92 21.90
C CYS A 188 7.23 -17.63 21.63
N THR A 189 7.48 -18.00 20.38
CA THR A 189 8.71 -18.73 20.01
C THR A 189 9.31 -18.16 18.74
N LEU A 190 10.65 -18.14 18.71
CA LEU A 190 11.40 -17.73 17.53
C LEU A 190 11.20 -18.76 16.42
N VAL A 191 10.90 -18.28 15.22
CA VAL A 191 10.68 -19.13 14.04
C VAL A 191 11.89 -19.12 13.13
N SER A 192 12.05 -20.21 12.36
CA SER A 192 13.11 -20.36 11.37
C SER A 192 12.54 -20.71 10.00
N GLY A 193 13.16 -20.23 8.92
CA GLY A 193 12.72 -20.57 7.56
C GLY A 193 11.56 -19.72 7.04
N VAL A 194 11.09 -18.74 7.82
CA VAL A 194 10.08 -17.76 7.42
C VAL A 194 10.78 -16.55 6.80
N THR A 195 10.36 -16.12 5.61
CA THR A 195 10.87 -14.88 4.99
C THR A 195 10.31 -13.67 5.76
N CYS A 196 11.19 -12.93 6.44
CA CYS A 196 10.82 -11.74 7.22
C CYS A 196 10.99 -10.44 6.44
N ARG A 197 11.84 -10.46 5.40
CA ARG A 197 11.96 -9.38 4.42
C ARG A 197 12.05 -9.99 3.03
N PRO A 198 11.09 -9.70 2.13
CA PRO A 198 11.20 -10.14 0.74
C PRO A 198 12.28 -9.33 0.02
N SER A 199 12.85 -9.92 -1.03
CA SER A 199 13.75 -9.20 -1.93
C SER A 199 12.99 -8.08 -2.66
N ALA A 200 13.56 -6.88 -2.68
CA ALA A 200 13.06 -5.69 -3.35
C ALA A 200 13.52 -5.57 -4.82
N GLY A 201 14.32 -6.52 -5.33
CA GLY A 201 14.77 -6.52 -6.73
C GLY A 201 15.91 -7.50 -7.00
N ASP A 202 16.39 -7.55 -8.24
CA ASP A 202 17.38 -8.53 -8.69
C ASP A 202 18.73 -8.47 -7.94
N CYS A 203 19.04 -7.33 -7.32
CA CYS A 203 20.26 -7.10 -6.56
C CYS A 203 20.08 -7.19 -5.04
N ASP A 204 18.93 -7.68 -4.58
CA ASP A 204 18.56 -7.75 -3.17
C ASP A 204 18.28 -9.20 -2.75
N VAL A 205 18.73 -9.59 -1.56
CA VAL A 205 18.50 -10.93 -1.01
C VAL A 205 17.29 -10.89 -0.08
N ALA A 206 16.47 -11.93 -0.12
CA ALA A 206 15.39 -12.06 0.86
C ALA A 206 15.95 -12.59 2.19
N GLU A 207 15.68 -11.91 3.29
CA GLU A 207 16.06 -12.39 4.62
C GLU A 207 15.06 -13.39 5.17
N THR A 208 15.61 -14.43 5.77
CA THR A 208 14.86 -15.52 6.37
C THR A 208 15.22 -15.63 7.84
N CYS A 209 14.21 -15.73 8.69
CA CYS A 209 14.39 -15.92 10.13
C CYS A 209 15.26 -17.15 10.40
N ASP A 210 16.22 -17.01 11.31
CA ASP A 210 17.19 -18.05 11.66
C ASP A 210 16.79 -18.85 12.91
N GLY A 211 15.71 -18.46 13.59
CA GLY A 211 15.24 -19.06 14.84
C GLY A 211 16.05 -18.66 16.07
N THR A 212 16.93 -17.66 15.96
CA THR A 212 17.81 -17.21 17.07
C THR A 212 17.52 -15.79 17.54
N SER A 213 16.83 -14.99 16.72
CA SER A 213 16.39 -13.63 17.03
C SER A 213 14.93 -13.41 16.62
N ALA A 214 14.22 -12.54 17.36
CA ALA A 214 12.89 -12.05 16.99
C ALA A 214 12.97 -10.99 15.88
N ASP A 215 14.10 -10.28 15.81
CA ASP A 215 14.41 -9.37 14.72
C ASP A 215 14.80 -10.16 13.47
N CYS A 216 14.35 -9.68 12.32
CA CYS A 216 14.82 -10.15 11.02
C CYS A 216 16.34 -9.94 10.93
N PRO A 217 17.11 -10.86 10.32
CA PRO A 217 18.53 -10.64 10.05
C PRO A 217 18.77 -9.31 9.31
N ALA A 218 19.99 -8.80 9.42
CA ALA A 218 20.36 -7.58 8.70
C ALA A 218 20.14 -7.75 7.19
N ASP A 219 19.66 -6.68 6.56
CA ASP A 219 19.45 -6.59 5.10
C ASP A 219 20.74 -6.94 4.33
N GLN A 220 20.67 -7.99 3.51
CA GLN A 220 21.77 -8.45 2.69
C GLN A 220 21.49 -8.20 1.22
N PHE A 221 22.52 -7.75 0.50
CA PHE A 221 22.45 -7.50 -0.93
C PHE A 221 23.27 -8.52 -1.71
N VAL A 222 22.89 -8.71 -2.97
CA VAL A 222 23.66 -9.50 -3.91
C VAL A 222 25.05 -8.87 -4.07
N ALA A 223 26.08 -9.70 -4.14
CA ALA A 223 27.47 -9.23 -4.19
C ALA A 223 27.71 -8.26 -5.36
N ALA A 224 28.50 -7.21 -5.10
CA ALA A 224 28.86 -6.23 -6.11
C ALA A 224 29.51 -6.90 -7.35
N GLY A 225 29.13 -6.46 -8.54
CA GLY A 225 29.59 -7.02 -9.82
C GLY A 225 28.81 -8.24 -10.32
N THR A 226 27.83 -8.74 -9.56
CA THR A 226 26.90 -9.77 -10.05
C THR A 226 26.03 -9.19 -11.15
N SER A 227 25.92 -9.87 -12.29
CA SER A 227 25.08 -9.44 -13.41
C SER A 227 23.59 -9.45 -13.02
N CYS A 228 22.88 -8.39 -13.36
CA CYS A 228 21.43 -8.26 -13.20
C CYS A 228 20.78 -7.86 -14.54
N PRO A 229 19.46 -8.04 -14.71
CA PRO A 229 18.76 -7.59 -15.91
C PRO A 229 18.94 -6.10 -16.13
N ASP A 230 19.19 -5.72 -17.37
CA ASP A 230 19.21 -4.32 -17.76
C ASP A 230 17.76 -3.80 -17.83
N PRO A 231 17.37 -2.76 -17.07
CA PRO A 231 16.03 -2.19 -17.16
C PRO A 231 15.72 -1.58 -18.53
N ASP A 232 16.73 -1.24 -19.35
CA ASP A 232 16.55 -0.72 -20.70
C ASP A 232 17.44 -1.44 -21.73
N PRO A 233 17.01 -2.61 -22.25
CA PRO A 233 17.79 -3.35 -23.25
C PRO A 233 17.87 -2.64 -24.62
N THR A 234 17.26 -1.45 -24.77
CA THR A 234 17.33 -0.64 -25.99
C THR A 234 18.30 0.53 -25.88
N ASP A 235 18.80 0.82 -24.68
CA ASP A 235 19.83 1.83 -24.47
C ASP A 235 21.24 1.26 -24.73
N CYS A 236 22.21 2.16 -24.83
CA CYS A 236 23.60 1.80 -25.09
C CYS A 236 24.39 1.50 -23.81
N MET A 237 23.69 1.08 -22.76
CA MET A 237 24.29 0.59 -21.55
C MET A 237 24.61 -0.89 -21.68
N GLY A 238 25.80 -1.25 -21.21
CA GLY A 238 26.24 -2.64 -21.17
C GLY A 238 25.56 -3.40 -20.04
N THR A 239 26.04 -4.61 -19.77
CA THR A 239 25.49 -5.46 -18.69
C THR A 239 25.36 -4.69 -17.38
N ALA A 240 24.14 -4.63 -16.84
CA ALA A 240 23.91 -4.09 -15.52
C ALA A 240 24.50 -5.02 -14.45
N GLN A 241 25.06 -4.43 -13.40
CA GLN A 241 25.62 -5.16 -12.27
C GLN A 241 25.10 -4.58 -10.95
N CYS A 242 25.02 -5.45 -9.96
CA CYS A 242 24.72 -5.05 -8.59
C CYS A 242 25.88 -4.23 -8.02
N ASP A 243 25.55 -3.18 -7.26
CA ASP A 243 26.52 -2.35 -6.53
C ASP A 243 26.89 -2.89 -5.14
N GLY A 244 26.24 -3.98 -4.69
CA GLY A 244 26.38 -4.53 -3.34
C GLY A 244 25.55 -3.80 -2.28
N MET A 245 24.68 -2.88 -2.71
CA MET A 245 23.77 -2.09 -1.88
C MET A 245 22.32 -2.17 -2.38
N GLY A 246 22.02 -3.13 -3.26
CA GLY A 246 20.68 -3.38 -3.78
C GLY A 246 20.37 -2.69 -5.11
N THR A 247 21.27 -1.87 -5.65
CA THR A 247 21.04 -1.20 -6.93
C THR A 247 21.58 -2.03 -8.09
N CYS A 248 20.73 -2.31 -9.07
CA CYS A 248 21.15 -2.79 -10.38
C CYS A 248 21.46 -1.58 -11.28
N SER A 249 22.72 -1.43 -11.69
CA SER A 249 23.13 -0.30 -12.53
C SER A 249 24.09 -0.73 -13.63
N ALA A 250 23.93 -0.12 -14.80
CA ALA A 250 24.87 -0.24 -15.89
C ALA A 250 26.29 0.14 -15.45
N THR A 251 27.24 -0.77 -15.67
CA THR A 251 28.63 -0.55 -15.23
C THR A 251 29.52 0.06 -16.30
N ALA A 252 29.13 -0.04 -17.58
CA ALA A 252 29.83 0.60 -18.68
C ALA A 252 28.91 0.74 -19.91
N PRO A 253 29.07 1.80 -20.72
CA PRO A 253 28.52 1.85 -22.07
C PRO A 253 28.96 0.67 -22.94
N LEU A 254 28.07 0.24 -23.83
CA LEU A 254 28.43 -0.61 -24.95
C LEU A 254 29.42 0.13 -25.86
N ALA A 255 30.29 -0.65 -26.52
CA ALA A 255 31.27 -0.10 -27.45
C ALA A 255 30.59 0.61 -28.62
N ALA A 256 31.20 1.67 -29.14
CA ALA A 256 30.68 2.39 -30.28
C ALA A 256 30.50 1.48 -31.50
N GLY A 257 29.39 1.66 -32.22
CA GLY A 257 29.01 0.77 -33.32
C GLY A 257 28.21 -0.46 -32.89
N THR A 258 27.99 -0.69 -31.58
CA THR A 258 27.04 -1.70 -31.13
C THR A 258 25.62 -1.28 -31.54
N PRO A 259 24.84 -2.13 -32.25
CA PRO A 259 23.47 -1.80 -32.65
C PRO A 259 22.57 -1.59 -31.43
N CYS A 260 21.71 -0.59 -31.47
CA CYS A 260 20.79 -0.23 -30.39
C CYS A 260 19.43 0.27 -30.94
N GLY A 261 18.52 0.63 -30.04
CA GLY A 261 17.21 1.22 -30.40
C GLY A 261 16.15 0.21 -30.84
N ALA A 262 14.96 0.72 -31.16
CA ALA A 262 13.77 -0.08 -31.51
C ALA A 262 13.93 -0.89 -32.82
N GLY A 263 15.02 -0.69 -33.56
CA GLY A 263 15.31 -1.30 -34.85
C GLY A 263 16.00 -2.68 -34.81
N ILE A 264 16.45 -3.19 -33.65
CA ILE A 264 17.19 -4.48 -33.61
C ILE A 264 16.33 -5.73 -33.94
N ALA A 265 15.02 -5.57 -34.12
CA ALA A 265 14.10 -6.62 -34.58
C ALA A 265 13.77 -6.55 -36.09
N GLU A 266 14.08 -5.45 -36.77
CA GLU A 266 13.82 -5.25 -38.20
C GLU A 266 15.18 -5.09 -38.92
N PRO A 267 15.39 -5.65 -40.12
CA PRO A 267 16.62 -5.43 -40.86
C PRO A 267 16.63 -4.01 -41.43
N THR A 268 16.82 -3.00 -40.58
CA THR A 268 16.98 -1.63 -41.03
C THR A 268 18.36 -1.43 -41.61
N CYS A 269 18.42 -0.59 -42.64
CA CYS A 269 19.60 -0.30 -43.45
C CYS A 269 20.76 0.36 -42.69
N ASN A 270 20.43 0.87 -41.51
CA ASN A 270 21.24 1.77 -40.74
C ASN A 270 20.71 1.73 -39.30
N PRO A 271 21.02 0.66 -38.54
CA PRO A 271 20.60 0.59 -37.15
C PRO A 271 21.29 1.71 -36.39
N ASP A 272 20.58 2.29 -35.42
CA ASP A 272 21.19 3.21 -34.48
C ASP A 272 22.36 2.51 -33.79
N VAL A 273 23.42 3.26 -33.50
CA VAL A 273 24.61 2.70 -32.88
C VAL A 273 25.01 3.48 -31.64
N CYS A 274 25.63 2.76 -30.71
CA CYS A 274 26.24 3.36 -29.55
C CYS A 274 27.42 4.25 -29.92
N ASP A 275 27.66 5.27 -29.10
CA ASP A 275 28.72 6.27 -29.28
C ASP A 275 29.85 6.20 -28.22
N ASP A 276 30.00 5.05 -27.53
CA ASP A 276 30.85 4.85 -26.34
C ASP A 276 30.45 5.69 -25.10
N ALA A 277 29.55 6.68 -25.23
CA ALA A 277 29.06 7.50 -24.11
C ALA A 277 27.75 6.95 -23.52
N GLY A 278 27.24 5.86 -24.08
CA GLY A 278 25.98 5.24 -23.64
C GLY A 278 24.76 5.83 -24.33
N VAL A 279 24.95 6.62 -25.37
CA VAL A 279 23.85 7.19 -26.14
C VAL A 279 23.66 6.35 -27.39
N CYS A 280 22.42 5.92 -27.60
CA CYS A 280 22.01 5.37 -28.88
C CYS A 280 21.86 6.54 -29.85
N THR A 281 22.76 6.60 -30.84
CA THR A 281 22.79 7.68 -31.82
C THR A 281 22.24 7.20 -33.13
N ASP A 282 21.30 7.97 -33.68
CA ASP A 282 20.90 7.86 -35.07
C ASP A 282 22.17 8.04 -35.91
N VAL A 283 22.61 7.00 -36.59
CA VAL A 283 23.56 7.20 -37.68
C VAL A 283 22.78 8.04 -38.69
N PRO A 284 23.20 9.27 -39.04
CA PRO A 284 22.49 10.02 -40.07
C PRO A 284 22.51 9.16 -41.32
N ALA A 285 21.33 8.80 -41.84
CA ALA A 285 21.17 7.93 -43.00
C ALA A 285 22.26 8.27 -44.02
N ALA A 286 23.24 7.38 -44.17
CA ALA A 286 24.31 7.59 -45.12
C ALA A 286 23.69 7.37 -46.51
N MET A 287 23.07 8.43 -47.03
CA MET A 287 22.77 8.71 -48.42
C MET A 287 22.42 7.48 -49.26
N ASP A 288 21.14 7.11 -49.27
CA ASP A 288 20.33 7.08 -50.49
C ASP A 288 18.92 6.57 -50.14
N GLU A 289 17.94 7.45 -49.95
CA GLU A 289 16.51 7.08 -50.05
C GLU A 289 16.13 6.75 -51.50
N THR A 290 17.01 6.07 -52.25
CA THR A 290 16.60 5.52 -53.53
C THR A 290 15.88 4.24 -53.23
N ALA A 291 14.56 4.32 -53.39
CA ALA A 291 13.69 3.15 -53.41
C ALA A 291 14.30 2.09 -54.34
N CYS A 292 14.25 0.83 -53.89
CA CYS A 292 14.55 -0.30 -54.74
C CYS A 292 13.85 -0.15 -56.09
N ALA A 293 14.62 -0.26 -57.19
CA ALA A 293 14.15 0.06 -58.54
C ALA A 293 12.86 -0.69 -58.95
N GLU A 294 12.55 -1.80 -58.27
CA GLU A 294 11.43 -2.71 -58.55
C GLU A 294 10.46 -2.88 -57.37
N GLN A 295 10.68 -2.24 -56.21
CA GLN A 295 9.84 -2.44 -55.01
C GLN A 295 9.55 -1.14 -54.24
N PRO A 296 8.25 -0.80 -54.04
CA PRO A 296 7.85 0.48 -53.44
C PRO A 296 8.11 0.57 -51.92
N ASN A 297 8.50 -0.53 -51.26
CA ASN A 297 8.66 -0.61 -49.81
C ASN A 297 10.07 -1.12 -49.38
N GLY A 298 11.03 -1.23 -50.31
CA GLY A 298 12.38 -1.73 -50.01
C GLY A 298 13.41 -0.61 -49.97
N ASP A 299 14.28 -0.63 -48.96
CA ASP A 299 15.39 0.31 -48.79
C ASP A 299 16.71 -0.28 -49.32
N CYS A 300 17.58 0.60 -49.83
CA CYS A 300 18.84 0.23 -50.47
C CYS A 300 20.04 0.39 -49.53
N CYS A 301 20.73 -0.73 -49.25
CA CYS A 301 21.79 -0.79 -48.25
C CYS A 301 23.08 -1.35 -48.85
N GLY A 302 24.08 -0.49 -49.03
CA GLY A 302 25.38 -0.91 -49.59
C GLY A 302 25.29 -1.58 -50.97
N GLY A 303 24.28 -1.23 -51.78
CA GLY A 303 24.01 -1.81 -53.09
C GLY A 303 23.04 -2.99 -53.11
N VAL A 304 22.48 -3.39 -51.96
CA VAL A 304 21.55 -4.52 -51.82
C VAL A 304 20.19 -4.00 -51.34
N CYS A 305 19.12 -4.40 -52.03
CA CYS A 305 17.75 -4.13 -51.59
C CYS A 305 17.36 -5.03 -50.43
N THR A 306 16.96 -4.43 -49.31
CA THR A 306 16.41 -5.14 -48.15
C THR A 306 14.93 -4.84 -48.04
N ASP A 307 14.10 -5.85 -48.28
CA ASP A 307 12.69 -5.84 -47.91
C ASP A 307 12.41 -7.02 -46.96
N THR A 308 11.25 -7.00 -46.29
CA THR A 308 10.81 -8.10 -45.41
C THR A 308 10.51 -9.40 -46.17
N SER A 309 10.56 -9.40 -47.51
CA SER A 309 10.25 -10.57 -48.35
C SER A 309 11.49 -11.33 -48.85
N GLY A 310 12.70 -10.81 -48.63
CA GLY A 310 13.96 -11.50 -48.93
C GLY A 310 14.24 -11.68 -50.43
N THR A 311 13.51 -10.99 -51.31
CA THR A 311 13.72 -11.08 -52.76
C THR A 311 14.72 -10.02 -53.19
N GLY A 312 15.97 -10.43 -53.40
CA GLY A 312 17.07 -9.54 -53.80
C GLY A 312 16.76 -8.71 -55.06
N GLY A 313 16.52 -7.42 -54.86
CA GLY A 313 16.50 -6.38 -55.89
C GLY A 313 17.86 -5.69 -56.04
N THR A 314 18.06 -4.97 -57.14
CA THR A 314 19.27 -4.18 -57.40
C THR A 314 19.06 -2.72 -57.01
N CYS A 315 20.02 -2.17 -56.26
CA CYS A 315 20.12 -0.73 -56.05
C CYS A 315 20.77 -0.05 -57.28
N PRO A 316 20.35 1.18 -57.64
CA PRO A 316 20.94 1.91 -58.77
C PRO A 316 22.36 2.41 -58.54
#